data_AF-A0A1X1VES0-F1
#
_entry.id   AF-A0A1X1VES0-F1
#
_cell.length_a   1.000
_cell.length_b   1.000
_cell.length_c   1.000
_cell.angle_alpha   90.00
_cell.angle_beta   90.00
_cell.angle_gamma   90.00
#
_symmetry.space_group_name_H-M   'P 1'
#
loop_
_entity.id
_entity.type
_entity.pdbx_description
1 polymer ?
#
loop_
_entity_poly.entity_id
_entity_poly.type
_entity_poly.pdbx_seq_one_letter_code
_entity_poly.pdbx_strand_id
1 'polypeptide(L)'
;MTVEPEALRLLADSLRATMTAARGAKLDAALSDLGWHDMLDEIPYVAIPLVFRLLGETGGHAPVLNDVVLRAAGRADGGTVPLPFAGGSWVVWERDDGANSTLGELPIHRVPEGDPVPLAAGRRAVGWWLVGTGRAMLALARRHALDRVQFGRPIASFQAVRHRLAEALVALEGAEAAVQAATDEPDELACLLAKAAAGQAALTVARHCQQVLGGIGFTAEHALHRHVKRSLVLDGLLGSSQELVLEAGVALRAKGFAPRLAHL
;
A
#
# COMPACT_ATOMS: atom_id res chain seq x y z
N MET A 1 0.16 25.47 3.36
CA MET A 1 -0.46 25.91 2.10
C MET A 1 -1.60 24.94 1.82
N THR A 2 -2.86 25.37 1.94
CA THR A 2 -4.02 24.49 1.71
C THR A 2 -4.25 24.38 0.21
N VAL A 3 -4.06 23.18 -0.36
CA VAL A 3 -4.38 22.90 -1.76
C VAL A 3 -5.90 23.02 -1.94
N GLU A 4 -6.35 23.68 -3.01
CA GLU A 4 -7.78 23.86 -3.29
C GLU A 4 -8.46 22.50 -3.53
N PRO A 5 -9.62 22.21 -2.89
CA PRO A 5 -10.25 20.89 -2.98
C PRO A 5 -10.58 20.42 -4.40
N GLU A 6 -10.96 21.36 -5.27
CA GLU A 6 -11.25 21.06 -6.67
C GLU A 6 -9.98 20.70 -7.46
N ALA A 7 -8.88 21.43 -7.25
CA ALA A 7 -7.60 21.12 -7.86
C ALA A 7 -7.10 19.72 -7.45
N LEU A 8 -7.23 19.38 -6.17
CA LEU A 8 -6.85 18.05 -5.67
C LEU A 8 -7.69 16.94 -6.29
N ARG A 9 -9.00 17.17 -6.50
CA ARG A 9 -9.88 16.22 -7.18
C ARG A 9 -9.48 16.00 -8.63
N LEU A 10 -9.23 17.09 -9.38
CA LEU A 10 -8.80 16.99 -10.79
C LEU A 10 -7.44 16.29 -10.94
N LEU A 11 -6.51 16.56 -10.02
CA LEU A 11 -5.24 15.85 -9.94
C LEU A 11 -5.46 14.35 -9.66
N ALA A 12 -6.30 14.00 -8.68
CA ALA A 12 -6.62 12.62 -8.34
C ALA A 12 -7.24 11.86 -9.53
N ASP A 13 -8.16 12.50 -10.27
CA ASP A 13 -8.79 11.92 -11.46
C ASP A 13 -7.76 11.69 -12.57
N SER A 14 -6.85 12.66 -12.79
CA SER A 14 -5.77 12.56 -13.79
C SER A 14 -4.76 11.45 -13.45
N LEU A 15 -4.34 11.37 -12.18
CA LEU A 15 -3.48 10.30 -11.68
C LEU A 15 -4.15 8.93 -11.83
N ARG A 16 -5.42 8.82 -11.46
CA ARG A 16 -6.18 7.56 -11.58
C ARG A 16 -6.28 7.09 -13.02
N ALA A 17 -6.58 7.99 -13.96
CA ALA A 17 -6.61 7.67 -15.38
C ALA A 17 -5.24 7.16 -15.86
N THR A 18 -4.17 7.86 -15.48
CA THR A 18 -2.79 7.51 -15.84
C THR A 18 -2.37 6.15 -15.28
N MET A 19 -2.64 5.88 -14.01
CA MET A 19 -2.31 4.62 -13.34
C MET A 19 -3.14 3.43 -13.82
N THR A 20 -4.31 3.68 -14.40
CA THR A 20 -5.13 2.64 -15.05
C THR A 20 -4.58 2.29 -16.44
N ALA A 21 -3.99 3.26 -17.14
CA ALA A 21 -3.49 3.11 -18.50
C ALA A 21 -2.03 2.61 -18.60
N ALA A 22 -1.20 2.92 -17.60
CA ALA A 22 0.23 2.64 -17.60
C ALA A 22 0.69 1.91 -16.32
N ARG A 23 1.86 1.27 -16.42
CA ARG A 23 2.55 0.57 -15.31
C ARG A 23 4.05 0.52 -15.59
N GLY A 24 4.85 0.21 -14.57
CA GLY A 24 6.30 0.08 -14.68
C GLY A 24 6.96 1.40 -15.10
N ALA A 25 7.98 1.30 -15.93
CA ALA A 25 8.73 2.46 -16.44
C ALA A 25 7.84 3.50 -17.14
N LYS A 26 6.78 3.06 -17.84
CA LYS A 26 5.83 3.98 -18.50
C LYS A 26 5.02 4.81 -17.51
N LEU A 27 4.63 4.21 -16.38
CA LEU A 27 3.92 4.94 -15.34
C LEU A 27 4.88 5.86 -14.57
N ASP A 28 6.13 5.43 -14.36
CA ASP A 28 7.18 6.26 -13.76
C ASP A 28 7.35 7.58 -14.54
N ALA A 29 7.58 7.48 -15.86
CA ALA A 29 7.70 8.64 -16.73
C ALA A 29 6.45 9.53 -16.71
N ALA A 30 5.25 8.93 -16.79
CA ALA A 30 4.01 9.70 -16.77
C ALA A 30 3.77 10.41 -15.42
N LEU A 31 4.18 9.83 -14.30
CA LEU A 31 4.11 10.49 -13.00
C LEU A 31 5.11 11.64 -12.90
N SER A 32 6.32 11.49 -13.44
CA SER A 32 7.28 12.58 -13.55
C SER A 32 6.72 13.74 -14.39
N ASP A 33 6.09 13.46 -15.53
CA ASP A 33 5.43 14.47 -16.38
C ASP A 33 4.26 15.18 -15.68
N LEU A 34 3.59 14.50 -14.74
CA LEU A 34 2.53 15.06 -13.89
C LEU A 34 3.07 15.81 -12.66
N GLY A 35 4.38 16.04 -12.58
CA GLY A 35 5.01 16.81 -11.50
C GLY A 35 5.20 16.02 -10.20
N TRP A 36 5.38 14.69 -10.27
CA TRP A 36 5.61 13.86 -9.08
C TRP A 36 6.73 14.39 -8.16
N HIS A 37 7.87 14.77 -8.75
CA HIS A 37 9.01 15.29 -7.99
C HIS A 37 8.69 16.64 -7.33
N ASP A 38 8.06 17.56 -8.07
CA ASP A 38 7.66 18.86 -7.51
C ASP A 38 6.65 18.69 -6.37
N MET A 39 5.67 17.77 -6.52
CA MET A 39 4.71 17.45 -5.48
C MET A 39 5.35 16.80 -4.24
N LEU A 40 6.33 15.92 -4.45
CA LEU A 40 7.08 15.30 -3.36
C LEU A 40 7.88 16.34 -2.57
N ASP A 41 8.30 17.42 -3.22
CA ASP A 41 9.11 18.48 -2.64
C ASP A 41 8.27 19.51 -1.88
N GLU A 42 7.18 19.95 -2.50
CA GLU A 42 6.37 21.04 -1.97
C GLU A 42 5.30 20.55 -0.99
N ILE A 43 4.69 19.39 -1.28
CA ILE A 43 3.51 18.87 -0.57
C ILE A 43 3.57 17.35 -0.33
N PRO A 44 4.65 16.80 0.26
CA PRO A 44 4.81 15.35 0.46
C PRO A 44 3.68 14.72 1.29
N TYR A 45 3.11 15.47 2.23
CA TYR A 45 1.98 15.05 3.07
C TYR A 45 0.65 14.91 2.29
N VAL A 46 0.56 15.47 1.07
CA VAL A 46 -0.57 15.26 0.15
C VAL A 46 -0.19 14.26 -0.94
N ALA A 47 1.00 14.41 -1.51
CA ALA A 47 1.47 13.63 -2.65
C ALA A 47 1.60 12.14 -2.31
N ILE A 48 2.23 11.80 -1.18
CA ILE A 48 2.45 10.40 -0.77
C ILE A 48 1.12 9.67 -0.52
N PRO A 49 0.19 10.19 0.30
CA PRO A 49 -1.12 9.55 0.48
C PRO A 49 -1.87 9.35 -0.84
N LEU A 50 -1.93 10.41 -1.67
CA LEU A 50 -2.69 10.38 -2.91
C LEU A 50 -2.16 9.35 -3.90
N VAL A 51 -0.86 9.44 -4.23
CA VAL A 51 -0.23 8.58 -5.24
C VAL A 51 -0.24 7.13 -4.79
N PHE A 52 0.18 6.83 -3.57
CA PHE A 52 0.29 5.44 -3.11
C PHE A 52 -1.07 4.78 -2.90
N ARG A 53 -2.08 5.52 -2.41
CA ARG A 53 -3.45 4.99 -2.36
C ARG A 53 -3.97 4.65 -3.75
N LEU A 54 -3.77 5.54 -4.73
CA LEU A 54 -4.21 5.33 -6.11
C LEU A 54 -3.47 4.16 -6.79
N LEU A 55 -2.17 3.97 -6.52
CA LEU A 55 -1.44 2.78 -6.99
C LEU A 55 -2.11 1.49 -6.48
N GLY A 56 -2.59 1.48 -5.24
CA GLY A 56 -3.30 0.34 -4.67
C GLY A 56 -4.68 0.11 -5.27
N GLU A 57 -5.45 1.19 -5.38
CA GLU A 57 -6.83 1.15 -5.90
C GLU A 57 -6.90 0.73 -7.37
N THR A 58 -5.93 1.18 -8.19
CA THR A 58 -5.85 0.88 -9.63
C THR A 58 -5.13 -0.43 -9.92
N GLY A 59 -4.29 -0.91 -8.99
CA GLY A 59 -3.38 -2.03 -9.23
C GLY A 59 -2.12 -1.64 -10.04
N GLY A 60 -1.92 -0.34 -10.30
CA GLY A 60 -0.71 0.19 -10.93
C GLY A 60 0.56 -0.06 -10.10
N HIS A 61 1.72 0.10 -10.72
CA HIS A 61 3.00 0.12 -10.02
C HIS A 61 4.00 0.98 -10.77
N ALA A 62 4.81 1.72 -10.01
CA ALA A 62 5.95 2.49 -10.47
C ALA A 62 6.98 2.52 -9.33
N PRO A 63 8.28 2.60 -9.62
CA PRO A 63 9.37 2.60 -8.64
C PRO A 63 9.44 3.88 -7.78
N VAL A 64 8.37 4.66 -7.69
CA VAL A 64 8.28 5.94 -6.97
C VAL A 64 8.49 5.82 -5.45
N LEU A 65 8.49 4.61 -4.89
CA LEU A 65 8.94 4.38 -3.52
C LEU A 65 10.44 4.69 -3.35
N ASN A 66 11.24 4.48 -4.41
CA ASN A 66 12.64 4.85 -4.41
C ASN A 66 12.80 6.35 -4.17
N ASP A 67 12.00 7.19 -4.83
CA ASP A 67 12.04 8.65 -4.65
C ASP A 67 11.71 9.05 -3.23
N VAL A 68 10.66 8.48 -2.64
CA VAL A 68 10.27 8.77 -1.24
C VAL A 68 11.41 8.45 -0.27
N VAL A 69 12.10 7.32 -0.46
CA VAL A 69 13.18 6.88 0.43
C VAL A 69 14.47 7.67 0.18
N LEU A 70 14.85 7.89 -1.09
CA LEU A 70 16.01 8.69 -1.46
C LEU A 70 15.89 10.12 -0.94
N ARG A 71 14.70 10.72 -1.11
CA ARG A 71 14.41 12.06 -0.61
C ARG A 71 14.51 12.16 0.90
N ALA A 72 13.93 11.20 1.63
CA ALA A 72 14.05 11.12 3.09
C ALA A 72 15.51 10.93 3.56
N ALA A 73 16.34 10.29 2.74
CA ALA A 73 17.78 10.12 2.99
C ALA A 73 18.63 11.33 2.55
N GLY A 74 18.04 12.41 2.00
CA GLY A 74 18.78 13.56 1.46
C GLY A 74 19.59 13.25 0.20
N ARG A 75 19.18 12.23 -0.56
CA ARG A 75 19.80 11.79 -1.83
C ARG A 75 18.98 12.29 -3.01
N ALA A 76 19.59 12.35 -4.18
CA ALA A 76 18.93 12.76 -5.42
C ALA A 76 17.83 11.76 -5.84
N ASP A 77 16.74 12.29 -6.39
CA ASP A 77 15.63 11.52 -6.96
C ASP A 77 16.03 10.80 -8.26
N GLY A 78 15.17 9.93 -8.78
CA GLY A 78 15.40 9.25 -10.06
C GLY A 78 16.38 8.09 -9.99
N GLY A 79 17.01 7.86 -8.83
CA GLY A 79 17.87 6.70 -8.57
C GLY A 79 17.09 5.45 -8.15
N THR A 80 17.85 4.39 -7.85
CA THR A 80 17.40 3.18 -7.15
C THR A 80 18.05 3.10 -5.78
N VAL A 81 17.42 2.39 -4.84
CA VAL A 81 17.94 2.22 -3.48
C VAL A 81 17.61 0.81 -2.99
N PRO A 82 18.56 0.09 -2.37
CA PRO A 82 18.26 -1.14 -1.65
C PRO A 82 17.28 -0.87 -0.50
N LEU A 83 16.17 -1.59 -0.49
CA LEU A 83 15.12 -1.51 0.52
C LEU A 83 15.12 -2.77 1.37
N PRO A 84 14.97 -2.65 2.70
CA PRO A 84 14.83 -3.83 3.55
C PRO A 84 13.54 -4.58 3.20
N PHE A 85 13.62 -5.91 3.23
CA PHE A 85 12.52 -6.83 2.97
C PHE A 85 12.46 -7.87 4.07
N ALA A 86 11.26 -8.38 4.34
CA ALA A 86 11.01 -9.37 5.37
C ALA A 86 11.96 -10.58 5.28
N GLY A 87 12.27 -11.14 6.45
CA GLY A 87 13.26 -12.22 6.60
C GLY A 87 14.71 -11.72 6.55
N GLY A 88 14.96 -10.45 6.87
CA GLY A 88 16.31 -9.87 6.93
C GLY A 88 17.01 -9.78 5.58
N SER A 89 16.23 -9.73 4.48
CA SER A 89 16.76 -9.63 3.13
C SER A 89 16.65 -8.21 2.58
N TRP A 90 17.33 -7.95 1.47
CA TRP A 90 17.28 -6.67 0.79
C TRP A 90 16.77 -6.85 -0.63
N VAL A 91 16.07 -5.83 -1.14
CA VAL A 91 15.56 -5.83 -2.49
C VAL A 91 15.80 -4.49 -3.16
N VAL A 92 16.00 -4.49 -4.47
CA VAL A 92 16.02 -3.29 -5.30
C VAL A 92 14.81 -3.33 -6.21
N TRP A 93 14.15 -2.18 -6.33
CA TRP A 93 13.14 -1.96 -7.35
C TRP A 93 13.76 -1.18 -8.50
N GLU A 94 13.95 -1.84 -9.63
CA GLU A 94 14.51 -1.21 -10.82
C GLU A 94 13.53 -0.24 -11.47
N ARG A 95 14.10 0.79 -12.12
CA ARG A 95 13.31 1.72 -12.93
C ARG A 95 13.05 1.23 -14.34
N ASP A 96 13.91 0.35 -14.85
CA ASP A 96 13.64 -0.33 -16.10
C ASP A 96 12.71 -1.53 -15.89
N ASP A 97 11.98 -1.89 -16.94
CA ASP A 97 11.14 -3.09 -16.97
C ASP A 97 11.99 -4.34 -17.34
N GLY A 98 13.28 -4.36 -16.97
CA GLY A 98 14.23 -5.41 -17.34
C GLY A 98 13.76 -6.81 -16.91
N ALA A 99 14.18 -7.84 -17.66
CA ALA A 99 13.66 -9.21 -17.57
C ALA A 99 14.05 -10.00 -16.30
N ASN A 100 14.72 -9.39 -15.32
CA ASN A 100 15.26 -10.13 -14.17
C ASN A 100 14.34 -10.06 -12.94
N SER A 101 13.77 -11.22 -12.62
CA SER A 101 13.15 -11.61 -11.34
C SER A 101 12.12 -10.65 -10.76
N THR A 102 10.83 -11.05 -10.81
CA THR A 102 9.75 -10.31 -10.17
C THR A 102 9.30 -10.98 -8.87
N LEU A 103 9.29 -10.25 -7.76
CA LEU A 103 8.51 -10.62 -6.59
C LEU A 103 7.06 -10.18 -6.77
N GLY A 104 6.15 -11.15 -6.93
CA GLY A 104 4.70 -10.92 -7.01
C GLY A 104 4.26 -9.87 -8.04
N GLU A 105 4.82 -9.96 -9.24
CA GLU A 105 4.56 -9.09 -10.41
C GLU A 105 5.15 -7.68 -10.32
N LEU A 106 5.85 -7.33 -9.23
CA LEU A 106 6.66 -6.11 -9.17
C LEU A 106 8.08 -6.40 -9.70
N PRO A 107 8.70 -5.48 -10.47
CA PRO A 107 10.09 -5.62 -10.93
C PRO A 107 11.06 -5.32 -9.78
N ILE A 108 10.97 -6.16 -8.75
CA ILE A 108 11.75 -6.12 -7.52
C ILE A 108 12.54 -7.42 -7.44
N HIS A 109 13.86 -7.30 -7.30
CA HIS A 109 14.75 -8.43 -7.18
C HIS A 109 15.59 -8.33 -5.90
N ARG A 110 16.04 -9.48 -5.37
CA ARG A 110 16.84 -9.54 -4.16
C ARG A 110 18.27 -9.08 -4.42
N VAL A 111 18.84 -8.36 -3.47
CA VAL A 111 20.26 -7.99 -3.44
C VAL A 111 20.90 -8.48 -2.14
N PRO A 112 22.24 -8.69 -2.10
CA PRO A 112 22.90 -9.24 -0.93
C PRO A 112 22.77 -8.36 0.32
N GLU A 113 22.88 -7.05 0.14
CA GLU A 113 22.89 -6.06 1.22
C GLU A 113 22.46 -4.68 0.72
N GLY A 114 22.30 -3.74 1.65
CA GLY A 114 21.94 -2.35 1.39
C GLY A 114 22.38 -1.42 2.50
N ASP A 115 22.52 -0.14 2.18
CA ASP A 115 22.81 0.88 3.19
C ASP A 115 21.58 1.19 4.04
N PRO A 116 21.74 1.46 5.35
CA PRO A 116 20.65 1.98 6.17
C PRO A 116 20.09 3.29 5.60
N VAL A 117 18.76 3.37 5.49
CA VAL A 117 18.02 4.54 5.01
C VAL A 117 16.86 4.85 5.96
N PRO A 118 16.43 6.12 6.09
CA PRO A 118 15.25 6.47 6.88
C PRO A 118 14.00 5.75 6.34
N LEU A 119 13.30 5.01 7.22
CA LEU A 119 12.18 4.16 6.81
C LEU A 119 10.81 4.79 7.03
N ALA A 120 10.70 5.81 7.89
CA ALA A 120 9.40 6.41 8.25
C ALA A 120 8.56 6.82 7.03
N ALA A 121 9.13 7.59 6.10
CA ALA A 121 8.41 8.06 4.91
C ALA A 121 8.02 6.91 3.98
N GLY A 122 8.93 5.96 3.74
CA GLY A 122 8.65 4.76 2.94
C GLY A 122 7.57 3.87 3.57
N ARG A 123 7.59 3.70 4.90
CA ARG A 123 6.58 2.91 5.65
C ARG A 123 5.19 3.53 5.52
N ARG A 124 5.06 4.87 5.57
CA ARG A 124 3.78 5.55 5.30
C ARG A 124 3.30 5.36 3.86
N ALA A 125 4.21 5.50 2.90
CA ALA A 125 3.89 5.30 1.48
C ALA A 125 3.38 3.87 1.22
N VAL A 126 4.09 2.85 1.71
CA VAL A 126 3.65 1.44 1.63
C VAL A 126 2.34 1.22 2.40
N GLY A 127 2.13 1.88 3.53
CA GLY A 127 0.87 1.85 4.28
C GLY A 127 -0.33 2.31 3.45
N TRP A 128 -0.23 3.47 2.79
CA TRP A 128 -1.27 3.98 1.88
C TRP A 128 -1.51 3.03 0.70
N TRP A 129 -0.45 2.41 0.18
CA TRP A 129 -0.56 1.46 -0.90
C TRP A 129 -1.30 0.16 -0.51
N LEU A 130 -0.99 -0.36 0.68
CA LEU A 130 -1.69 -1.52 1.26
C LEU A 130 -3.17 -1.21 1.50
N VAL A 131 -3.50 -0.02 2.04
CA VAL A 131 -4.89 0.43 2.21
C VAL A 131 -5.61 0.49 0.87
N GLY A 132 -5.03 1.14 -0.14
CA GLY A 132 -5.63 1.23 -1.49
C GLY A 132 -5.83 -0.15 -2.13
N THR A 133 -4.87 -1.06 -1.96
CA THR A 133 -4.95 -2.45 -2.45
C THR A 133 -6.09 -3.20 -1.76
N GLY A 134 -6.25 -3.03 -0.45
CA GLY A 134 -7.37 -3.58 0.30
C GLY A 134 -8.73 -3.03 -0.14
N ARG A 135 -8.83 -1.72 -0.37
CA ARG A 135 -10.05 -1.07 -0.89
C ARG A 135 -10.45 -1.65 -2.25
N ALA A 136 -9.49 -1.90 -3.15
CA ALA A 136 -9.75 -2.56 -4.43
C ALA A 136 -10.30 -3.98 -4.24
N MET A 137 -9.67 -4.80 -3.39
CA MET A 137 -10.15 -6.16 -3.10
C MET A 137 -11.58 -6.16 -2.54
N LEU A 138 -11.87 -5.26 -1.59
CA LEU A 138 -13.20 -5.11 -1.01
C LEU A 138 -14.24 -4.70 -2.06
N ALA A 139 -13.89 -3.77 -2.96
CA ALA A 139 -14.77 -3.33 -4.03
C ALA A 139 -15.10 -4.47 -5.01
N LEU A 140 -14.10 -5.29 -5.38
CA LEU A 140 -14.28 -6.49 -6.19
C LEU A 140 -15.22 -7.50 -5.51
N ALA A 141 -14.99 -7.80 -4.24
CA ALA A 141 -15.79 -8.75 -3.47
C ALA A 141 -17.23 -8.27 -3.25
N ARG A 142 -17.41 -6.98 -2.94
CA ARG A 142 -18.73 -6.36 -2.81
C ARG A 142 -19.51 -6.48 -4.10
N ARG A 143 -18.91 -6.14 -5.25
CA ARG A 143 -19.57 -6.26 -6.56
C ARG A 143 -19.99 -7.71 -6.82
N HIS A 144 -19.07 -8.67 -6.63
CA HIS A 144 -19.40 -10.09 -6.75
C HIS A 144 -20.57 -10.50 -5.83
N ALA A 145 -20.59 -10.01 -4.60
CA ALA A 145 -21.64 -10.33 -3.64
C ALA A 145 -23.03 -9.80 -4.02
N LEU A 146 -23.07 -8.64 -4.68
CA LEU A 146 -24.31 -8.04 -5.17
C LEU A 146 -24.82 -8.73 -6.45
N ASP A 147 -23.92 -9.09 -7.36
CA ASP A 147 -24.28 -9.63 -8.68
C ASP A 147 -24.57 -11.14 -8.62
N ARG A 148 -23.87 -11.89 -7.75
CA ARG A 148 -23.99 -13.36 -7.69
C ARG A 148 -25.29 -13.77 -6.99
N VAL A 149 -26.14 -14.51 -7.70
CA VAL A 149 -27.37 -15.11 -7.16
C VAL A 149 -27.13 -16.59 -6.82
N GLN A 150 -27.44 -16.98 -5.59
CA GLN A 150 -27.48 -18.38 -5.13
C GLN A 150 -28.65 -18.57 -4.16
N PHE A 151 -29.24 -19.76 -4.15
CA PHE A 151 -30.44 -20.05 -3.35
C PHE A 151 -31.56 -19.01 -3.55
N GLY A 152 -31.78 -18.62 -4.81
CA GLY A 152 -32.86 -17.72 -5.21
C GLY A 152 -32.68 -16.22 -4.89
N ARG A 153 -31.51 -15.78 -4.38
CA ARG A 153 -31.27 -14.36 -4.05
C ARG A 153 -29.78 -13.96 -4.15
N PRO A 154 -29.46 -12.66 -4.23
CA PRO A 154 -28.06 -12.20 -4.18
C PRO A 154 -27.33 -12.70 -2.93
N ILE A 155 -26.07 -13.08 -3.05
CA ILE A 155 -25.32 -13.62 -1.90
C ILE A 155 -25.06 -12.55 -0.82
N ALA A 156 -25.12 -11.26 -1.16
CA ALA A 156 -25.10 -10.16 -0.20
C ALA A 156 -26.25 -10.20 0.83
N SER A 157 -27.33 -10.95 0.55
CA SER A 157 -28.45 -11.15 1.49
C SER A 157 -28.12 -12.10 2.64
N PHE A 158 -27.03 -12.87 2.59
CA PHE A 158 -26.62 -13.78 3.67
C PHE A 158 -25.78 -13.05 4.72
N GLN A 159 -26.13 -13.24 6.01
CA GLN A 159 -25.42 -12.65 7.15
C GLN A 159 -23.91 -12.95 7.13
N ALA A 160 -23.53 -14.21 6.85
CA ALA A 160 -22.14 -14.63 6.80
C ALA A 160 -21.30 -13.88 5.73
N VAL A 161 -21.91 -13.49 4.60
CA VAL A 161 -21.23 -12.69 3.56
C VAL A 161 -21.08 -11.25 4.03
N ARG A 162 -22.16 -10.65 4.57
CA ARG A 162 -22.11 -9.28 5.07
C ARG A 162 -21.12 -9.11 6.21
N HIS A 163 -21.07 -10.05 7.14
CA HIS A 163 -20.15 -10.00 8.28
C HIS A 163 -18.70 -9.96 7.81
N ARG A 164 -18.31 -10.83 6.87
CA ARG A 164 -16.96 -10.83 6.29
C ARG A 164 -16.61 -9.51 5.60
N LEU A 165 -17.53 -8.94 4.83
CA LEU A 165 -17.29 -7.65 4.16
C LEU A 165 -17.24 -6.49 5.16
N ALA A 166 -18.00 -6.56 6.25
CA ALA A 166 -17.95 -5.59 7.34
C ALA A 166 -16.64 -5.67 8.14
N GLU A 167 -16.17 -6.87 8.48
CA GLU A 167 -14.87 -7.08 9.14
C GLU A 167 -13.72 -6.56 8.27
N ALA A 168 -13.75 -6.85 6.97
CA ALA A 168 -12.78 -6.34 6.00
C ALA A 168 -12.79 -4.80 5.94
N LEU A 169 -13.98 -4.18 5.94
CA LEU A 169 -14.11 -2.74 5.96
C LEU A 169 -13.55 -2.14 7.27
N VAL A 170 -13.93 -2.68 8.42
CA VAL A 170 -13.45 -2.21 9.74
C VAL A 170 -11.92 -2.29 9.83
N ALA A 171 -11.31 -3.37 9.35
CA ALA A 171 -9.87 -3.51 9.31
C ALA A 171 -9.21 -2.40 8.47
N LEU A 172 -9.80 -2.05 7.31
CA LEU A 172 -9.30 -0.98 6.45
C LEU A 172 -9.48 0.40 7.05
N GLU A 173 -10.63 0.71 7.65
CA GLU A 173 -10.85 2.00 8.32
C GLU A 173 -9.85 2.19 9.46
N GLY A 174 -9.61 1.16 10.27
CA GLY A 174 -8.62 1.21 11.35
C GLY A 174 -7.19 1.41 10.85
N ALA A 175 -6.80 0.70 9.78
CA ALA A 175 -5.48 0.87 9.17
C ALA A 175 -5.31 2.25 8.53
N GLU A 176 -6.33 2.74 7.82
CA GLU A 176 -6.31 4.04 7.18
C GLU A 176 -6.19 5.17 8.21
N ALA A 177 -6.92 5.08 9.33
CA ALA A 177 -6.76 6.01 10.44
C ALA A 177 -5.35 6.00 11.04
N ALA A 178 -4.74 4.82 11.20
CA ALA A 178 -3.37 4.71 11.71
C ALA A 178 -2.34 5.32 10.75
N VAL A 179 -2.49 5.09 9.44
CA VAL A 179 -1.61 5.65 8.41
C VAL A 179 -1.80 7.16 8.28
N GLN A 180 -3.03 7.65 8.40
CA GLN A 180 -3.33 9.08 8.42
C GLN A 180 -2.67 9.76 9.64
N ALA A 181 -2.83 9.21 10.84
CA ALA A 181 -2.21 9.75 12.05
C ALA A 181 -0.67 9.83 11.92
N ALA A 182 -0.03 8.78 11.37
CA ALA A 182 1.40 8.79 11.12
C ALA A 182 1.81 9.78 10.00
N THR A 183 0.90 10.12 9.09
CA THR A 183 1.13 11.13 8.04
C THR A 183 1.08 12.54 8.62
N ASP A 184 0.12 12.81 9.50
CA ASP A 184 -0.09 14.11 10.12
C ASP A 184 1.01 14.44 11.14
N GLU A 185 1.39 13.47 11.97
CA GLU A 185 2.43 13.60 13.00
C GLU A 185 3.46 12.47 12.87
N PRO A 186 4.45 12.61 11.96
CA PRO A 186 5.39 11.53 11.66
C PRO A 186 6.37 11.29 12.81
N ASP A 187 6.21 10.16 13.48
CA ASP A 187 7.15 9.56 14.42
C ASP A 187 7.57 8.15 13.91
N GLU A 188 8.76 7.69 14.27
CA GLU A 188 9.30 6.41 13.80
C GLU A 188 8.42 5.24 14.25
N LEU A 189 7.97 5.23 15.52
CA LEU A 189 7.09 4.19 16.05
C LEU A 189 5.68 4.29 15.44
N ALA A 190 5.15 5.51 15.26
CA ALA A 190 3.89 5.72 14.57
C ALA A 190 3.89 5.18 13.13
N CYS A 191 4.92 5.50 12.35
CA CYS A 191 5.05 5.05 10.96
C CYS A 191 5.23 3.53 10.86
N LEU A 192 5.99 2.95 11.78
CA LEU A 192 6.18 1.51 11.90
C LEU A 192 4.86 0.79 12.22
N LEU A 193 4.11 1.26 13.23
CA LEU A 193 2.84 0.67 13.62
C LEU A 193 1.76 0.87 12.54
N ALA A 194 1.72 2.03 11.89
CA ALA A 194 0.82 2.31 10.78
C ALA A 194 1.04 1.33 9.61
N LYS A 195 2.29 1.09 9.23
CA LYS A 195 2.61 0.12 8.17
C LYS A 195 2.26 -1.31 8.58
N ALA A 196 2.48 -1.66 9.84
CA ALA A 196 2.09 -2.97 10.38
C ALA A 196 0.56 -3.16 10.35
N ALA A 197 -0.21 -2.14 10.76
CA ALA A 197 -1.66 -2.16 10.73
C ALA A 197 -2.20 -2.29 9.30
N ALA A 198 -1.64 -1.54 8.36
CA ALA A 198 -2.00 -1.63 6.94
C ALA A 198 -1.72 -3.01 6.33
N GLY A 199 -0.57 -3.62 6.66
CA GLY A 199 -0.24 -4.99 6.25
C GLY A 199 -1.23 -6.02 6.78
N GLN A 200 -1.52 -5.99 8.09
CA GLN A 200 -2.51 -6.89 8.71
C GLN A 200 -3.92 -6.70 8.12
N ALA A 201 -4.33 -5.46 7.88
CA ALA A 201 -5.62 -5.15 7.27
C ALA A 201 -5.71 -5.70 5.84
N ALA A 202 -4.69 -5.45 5.00
CA ALA A 202 -4.66 -5.95 3.63
C ALA A 202 -4.73 -7.48 3.57
N LEU A 203 -3.98 -8.19 4.44
CA LEU A 203 -4.03 -9.66 4.53
C LEU A 203 -5.38 -10.17 5.04
N THR A 204 -6.01 -9.47 5.97
CA THR A 204 -7.35 -9.79 6.48
C THR A 204 -8.40 -9.63 5.38
N VAL A 205 -8.37 -8.51 4.68
CA VAL A 205 -9.24 -8.23 3.53
C VAL A 205 -9.06 -9.28 2.44
N ALA A 206 -7.81 -9.63 2.11
CA ALA A 206 -7.51 -10.68 1.13
C ALA A 206 -8.22 -11.99 1.47
N ARG A 207 -8.13 -12.47 2.72
CA ARG A 207 -8.79 -13.70 3.18
C ARG A 207 -10.31 -13.62 3.08
N HIS A 208 -10.92 -12.55 3.58
CA HIS A 208 -12.37 -12.37 3.54
C HIS A 208 -12.89 -12.26 2.10
N CYS A 209 -12.23 -11.46 1.27
CA CYS A 209 -12.61 -11.28 -0.12
C CYS A 209 -12.48 -12.59 -0.89
N GLN A 210 -11.37 -13.33 -0.75
CA GLN A 210 -11.19 -14.64 -1.37
C GLN A 210 -12.37 -15.57 -1.05
N GLN A 211 -12.79 -15.61 0.21
CA GLN A 211 -13.91 -16.47 0.62
C GLN A 211 -15.26 -16.01 0.07
N VAL A 212 -15.48 -14.70 -0.09
CA VAL A 212 -16.71 -14.15 -0.67
C VAL A 212 -16.79 -14.45 -2.17
N LEU A 213 -15.68 -14.39 -2.89
CA LEU A 213 -15.63 -14.74 -4.31
C LEU A 213 -15.67 -16.26 -4.55
N GLY A 214 -15.22 -17.06 -3.58
CA GLY A 214 -15.18 -18.52 -3.73
C GLY A 214 -14.29 -18.93 -4.91
N GLY A 215 -14.75 -19.91 -5.70
CA GLY A 215 -13.95 -20.51 -6.79
C GLY A 215 -13.39 -19.50 -7.79
N ILE A 216 -14.17 -18.50 -8.22
CA ILE A 216 -13.70 -17.52 -9.22
C ILE A 216 -12.52 -16.67 -8.69
N GLY A 217 -12.45 -16.45 -7.37
CA GLY A 217 -11.35 -15.74 -6.72
C GLY A 217 -10.01 -16.48 -6.78
N PHE A 218 -10.01 -17.80 -7.03
CA PHE A 218 -8.80 -18.61 -7.22
C PHE A 218 -8.32 -18.66 -8.68
N THR A 219 -9.10 -18.13 -9.61
CA THR A 219 -8.78 -18.20 -11.04
C THR A 219 -7.97 -16.98 -11.51
N ALA A 220 -7.20 -17.17 -12.58
CA ALA A 220 -6.51 -16.07 -13.26
C ALA A 220 -7.46 -15.11 -14.00
N GLU A 221 -8.72 -15.52 -14.22
CA GLU A 221 -9.73 -14.71 -14.91
C GLU A 221 -10.22 -13.53 -14.06
N HIS A 222 -10.13 -13.66 -12.73
CA HIS A 222 -10.58 -12.62 -11.82
C HIS A 222 -9.43 -11.76 -11.29
N ALA A 223 -9.58 -10.43 -11.28
CA ALA A 223 -8.52 -9.50 -10.90
C ALA A 223 -8.03 -9.59 -9.44
N LEU A 224 -8.80 -10.24 -8.56
CA LEU A 224 -8.49 -10.36 -7.12
C LEU A 224 -7.08 -10.89 -6.85
N HIS A 225 -6.66 -11.94 -7.56
CA HIS A 225 -5.37 -12.59 -7.32
C HIS A 225 -4.19 -11.62 -7.46
N ARG A 226 -4.29 -10.62 -8.35
CA ARG A 226 -3.24 -9.60 -8.54
C ARG A 226 -3.07 -8.76 -7.28
N HIS A 227 -4.18 -8.29 -6.68
CA HIS A 227 -4.15 -7.53 -5.43
C HIS A 227 -3.73 -8.38 -4.22
N VAL A 228 -4.09 -9.68 -4.19
CA VAL A 228 -3.63 -10.60 -3.14
C VAL A 228 -2.11 -10.79 -3.21
N LYS A 229 -1.56 -11.11 -4.39
CA LYS A 229 -0.11 -11.22 -4.59
C LYS A 229 0.61 -9.91 -4.24
N ARG A 230 0.05 -8.77 -4.68
CA ARG A 230 0.60 -7.45 -4.39
C ARG A 230 0.66 -7.18 -2.88
N SER A 231 -0.42 -7.46 -2.15
CA SER A 231 -0.47 -7.30 -0.70
C SER A 231 0.62 -8.11 0.02
N LEU A 232 0.92 -9.33 -0.44
CA LEU A 232 1.98 -10.16 0.15
C LEU A 232 3.38 -9.55 -0.03
N VAL A 233 3.67 -8.99 -1.21
CA VAL A 233 4.95 -8.33 -1.48
C VAL A 233 5.08 -7.02 -0.70
N LEU A 234 4.01 -6.21 -0.69
CA LEU A 234 3.98 -4.94 0.04
C LEU A 234 4.04 -5.14 1.56
N ASP A 235 3.42 -6.19 2.09
CA ASP A 235 3.60 -6.56 3.50
C ASP A 235 5.08 -6.85 3.77
N GLY A 236 5.80 -7.58 2.92
CA GLY A 236 7.23 -7.84 3.11
C GLY A 236 8.14 -6.60 3.00
N LEU A 237 7.76 -5.62 2.18
CA LEU A 237 8.60 -4.44 1.89
C LEU A 237 8.70 -3.49 3.08
N LEU A 238 9.91 -3.11 3.49
CA LEU A 238 10.20 -2.31 4.69
C LEU A 238 9.80 -2.98 6.02
N GLY A 239 9.85 -4.32 6.06
CA GLY A 239 9.59 -5.19 7.21
C GLY A 239 8.12 -5.65 7.30
N SER A 240 7.87 -6.95 7.44
CA SER A 240 6.52 -7.51 7.52
C SER A 240 5.71 -6.99 8.70
N SER A 241 4.39 -6.95 8.57
CA SER A 241 3.54 -6.54 9.68
C SER A 241 3.78 -7.36 10.96
N GLN A 242 4.15 -8.64 10.84
CA GLN A 242 4.56 -9.47 11.97
C GLN A 242 5.89 -9.01 12.59
N GLU A 243 6.92 -8.77 11.78
CA GLU A 243 8.23 -8.28 12.25
C GLU A 243 8.11 -6.90 12.90
N LEU A 244 7.34 -6.00 12.32
CA LEU A 244 7.15 -4.65 12.84
C LEU A 244 6.39 -4.65 14.17
N VAL A 245 5.35 -5.47 14.33
CA VAL A 245 4.67 -5.61 15.64
C VAL A 245 5.66 -6.11 16.72
N LEU A 246 6.53 -7.05 16.36
CA LEU A 246 7.57 -7.53 17.28
C LEU A 246 8.59 -6.43 17.62
N GLU A 247 9.07 -5.70 16.61
CA GLU A 247 10.00 -4.58 16.77
C GLU A 247 9.42 -3.49 17.67
N ALA A 248 8.15 -3.11 17.45
CA ALA A 248 7.43 -2.18 18.32
C ALA A 248 7.36 -2.69 19.76
N GLY A 249 7.02 -3.97 19.95
CA GLY A 249 6.96 -4.59 21.28
C GLY A 249 8.31 -4.55 22.02
N VAL A 250 9.41 -4.83 21.31
CA VAL A 250 10.77 -4.73 21.86
C VAL A 250 11.09 -3.28 22.26
N ALA A 251 10.80 -2.32 21.39
CA ALA A 251 11.06 -0.90 21.65
C ALA A 251 10.25 -0.37 22.85
N LEU A 252 8.96 -0.72 22.93
CA LEU A 252 8.08 -0.35 24.03
C LEU A 252 8.53 -0.96 25.35
N ARG A 253 8.91 -2.24 25.35
CA ARG A 253 9.44 -2.92 26.54
C ARG A 253 10.74 -2.27 27.02
N ALA A 254 11.63 -1.90 26.11
CA ALA A 254 12.88 -1.23 26.44
C ALA A 254 12.66 0.19 27.02
N LYS A 255 11.69 0.94 26.49
CA LYS A 255 11.33 2.28 26.98
C LYS A 255 10.55 2.23 28.31
N GLY A 256 9.84 1.15 28.60
CA GLY A 256 9.00 1.00 29.80
C GLY A 256 7.72 1.83 29.79
N PHE A 257 7.34 2.41 28.64
CA PHE A 257 6.16 3.26 28.47
C PHE A 257 5.65 3.18 27.02
N ALA A 258 4.32 3.26 26.85
CA ALA A 258 3.67 3.35 25.56
C ALA A 258 3.22 4.79 25.27
N PRO A 259 3.81 5.48 24.28
CA PRO A 259 3.43 6.84 23.94
C PRO A 259 2.02 6.89 23.33
N ARG A 260 1.35 8.03 23.51
CA ARG A 260 0.14 8.35 22.75
C ARG A 260 0.56 8.76 21.35
N LEU A 261 0.07 8.04 20.34
CA LEU A 261 0.44 8.22 18.93
C LEU A 261 -0.65 8.88 18.08
N ALA A 262 -1.84 9.09 18.65
CA ALA A 262 -2.94 9.75 17.98
C ALA A 262 -3.80 10.53 18.97
N HIS A 263 -4.25 11.70 18.53
CA HIS A 263 -5.25 12.53 19.20
C HIS A 263 -6.59 12.31 18.52
N LEU A 264 -7.29 11.23 18.91
CA LEU A 264 -8.67 10.93 18.52
C LEU A 264 -9.67 11.87 19.20
#